data_AF-A0A317YMH6-F1
#
_entry.id   AF-A0A317YMH6-F1
#
_cell.length_a   1.000
_cell.length_b   1.000
_cell.length_c   1.000
_cell.angle_alpha   90.00
_cell.angle_beta   90.00
_cell.angle_gamma   90.00
#
_symmetry.space_group_name_H-M   'P 1'
#
loop_
_entity.id
_entity.type
_entity.pdbx_description
1 polymer ?
#
loop_
_entity_poly.entity_id
_entity_poly.type
_entity_poly.pdbx_seq_one_letter_code
_entity_poly.pdbx_strand_id
1 'polypeptide(L)'
;IRDRFKDLVHLVGTITNLDGDEAMRALTSIKAELRKRQRLFGEHDVNHINQYHKLFKEGVATEPMPHLFIISDEFAELKSEQPDFMKELVSTARIGRSLG
;
A
#
# COMPACT_ATOMS: atom_id res chain seq x y z
N ILE A 1 -6.80 -15.04 -9.91
CA ILE A 1 -5.70 -14.92 -8.91
C ILE A 1 -6.12 -15.10 -7.45
N ARG A 2 -7.30 -14.63 -7.03
CA ARG A 2 -7.78 -14.62 -5.63
C ARG A 2 -7.56 -15.94 -4.85
N ASP A 3 -7.95 -17.09 -5.39
CA ASP A 3 -7.80 -18.37 -4.68
C ASP A 3 -6.36 -18.83 -4.44
N ARG A 4 -5.39 -18.33 -5.20
CA ARG A 4 -3.98 -18.73 -5.05
C ARG A 4 -3.25 -18.00 -3.93
N PHE A 5 -3.82 -16.91 -3.40
CA PHE A 5 -3.20 -16.11 -2.35
C PHE A 5 -3.99 -16.09 -1.05
N LYS A 6 -5.18 -16.73 -1.00
CA LYS A 6 -6.04 -16.75 0.20
C LYS A 6 -5.34 -17.26 1.46
N ASP A 7 -4.40 -18.19 1.30
CA ASP A 7 -3.67 -18.79 2.42
C ASP A 7 -2.43 -18.01 2.85
N LEU A 8 -2.12 -16.89 2.16
CA LEU A 8 -1.03 -16.02 2.58
C LEU A 8 -1.49 -15.09 3.69
N VAL A 9 -0.88 -15.21 4.87
CA VAL A 9 -1.10 -14.30 6.02
C VAL A 9 -0.75 -12.83 5.73
N HIS A 10 -0.04 -12.57 4.62
CA HIS A 10 0.31 -11.23 4.13
C HIS A 10 -0.74 -10.65 3.18
N LEU A 11 -1.75 -11.43 2.78
CA LEU A 11 -2.83 -10.94 1.93
C LEU A 11 -3.78 -10.08 2.77
N VAL A 12 -3.64 -8.76 2.65
CA VAL A 12 -4.47 -7.80 3.39
C VAL A 12 -5.85 -7.61 2.73
N GLY A 13 -5.99 -7.89 1.43
CA GLY A 13 -7.26 -7.85 0.74
C GLY A 13 -7.17 -8.19 -0.75
N THR A 14 -8.31 -8.56 -1.34
CA THR A 14 -8.47 -8.72 -2.79
C THR A 14 -9.68 -7.94 -3.22
N ILE A 15 -9.54 -7.13 -4.27
CA ILE A 15 -10.65 -6.42 -4.90
C ILE A 15 -11.00 -7.21 -6.16
N THR A 16 -12.27 -7.54 -6.34
CA THR A 16 -12.76 -8.33 -7.49
C THR A 16 -14.00 -7.65 -8.02
N ASN A 17 -14.06 -7.40 -9.34
CA ASN A 17 -14.99 -6.44 -9.95
C ASN A 17 -14.81 -5.04 -9.35
N LEU A 18 -13.94 -4.24 -9.96
CA LEU A 18 -13.69 -2.86 -9.54
C LEU A 18 -14.85 -1.96 -9.98
N ASP A 19 -16.01 -2.14 -9.36
CA ASP A 19 -17.02 -1.10 -9.33
C ASP A 19 -16.46 0.11 -8.55
N GLY A 20 -16.84 1.32 -8.99
CA GLY A 20 -16.15 2.56 -8.58
C GLY A 20 -16.07 2.74 -7.06
N ASP A 21 -17.07 2.26 -6.33
CA ASP A 21 -17.13 2.36 -4.87
C ASP A 21 -16.15 1.42 -4.15
N GLU A 22 -15.97 0.17 -4.59
CA GLU A 22 -14.97 -0.74 -4.00
C GLU A 22 -13.55 -0.28 -4.28
N ALA A 23 -13.28 0.16 -5.50
CA ALA A 23 -11.99 0.71 -5.89
C ALA A 23 -11.62 1.91 -5.00
N MET A 24 -12.55 2.85 -4.81
CA MET A 24 -12.30 4.03 -3.97
C MET A 24 -12.12 3.70 -2.49
N ARG A 25 -12.84 2.70 -1.96
CA ARG A 25 -12.61 2.21 -0.60
C ARG A 25 -11.21 1.62 -0.45
N ALA A 26 -10.76 0.80 -1.38
CA ALA A 26 -9.42 0.24 -1.33
C ALA A 26 -8.33 1.32 -1.40
N LEU A 27 -8.51 2.32 -2.28
CA LEU A 27 -7.62 3.48 -2.33
C LEU A 27 -7.57 4.23 -1.00
N THR A 28 -8.72 4.38 -0.34
CA THR A 28 -8.81 5.03 0.98
C THR A 28 -8.02 4.25 2.02
N SER A 29 -8.13 2.91 2.04
CA SER A 29 -7.34 2.06 2.92
C SER A 29 -5.83 2.18 2.66
N ILE A 30 -5.41 2.19 1.39
CA ILE A 30 -3.99 2.38 1.03
C ILE A 30 -3.49 3.74 1.52
N LYS A 31 -4.25 4.82 1.30
CA LYS A 31 -3.90 6.16 1.77
C LYS A 31 -3.80 6.23 3.29
N ALA A 32 -4.68 5.55 4.02
CA ALA A 32 -4.63 5.49 5.48
C ALA A 32 -3.36 4.79 5.98
N GLU A 33 -2.97 3.69 5.33
CA GLU A 33 -1.73 2.96 5.64
C GLU A 33 -0.48 3.84 5.36
N LEU A 34 -0.43 4.53 4.22
CA LEU A 34 0.69 5.45 3.95
C LEU A 34 0.79 6.58 4.97
N ARG A 35 -0.34 7.15 5.41
CA ARG A 35 -0.36 8.18 6.47
C ARG A 35 0.15 7.64 7.80
N LYS A 36 -0.22 6.40 8.16
CA LYS A 36 0.31 5.73 9.35
C LYS A 36 1.83 5.62 9.28
N ARG A 37 2.38 5.21 8.12
CA ARG A 37 3.84 5.11 7.93
C ARG A 37 4.54 6.46 7.99
N GLN A 38 3.96 7.50 7.40
CA GLN A 38 4.50 8.86 7.50
C GLN A 38 4.57 9.35 8.94
N ARG A 39 3.54 9.07 9.75
CA ARG A 39 3.55 9.39 11.18
C ARG A 39 4.68 8.67 11.91
N LEU A 40 4.81 7.35 11.70
CA LEU A 40 5.88 6.55 12.30
C LEU A 40 7.27 7.04 11.85
N PHE A 41 7.43 7.44 10.59
CA PHE A 41 8.67 8.02 10.10
C PHE A 41 9.02 9.33 10.82
N GLY A 42 8.02 10.20 11.02
CA GLY A 42 8.19 11.44 11.77
C GLY A 42 8.53 11.23 13.25
N GLU A 43 8.00 10.18 13.89
CA GLU A 43 8.32 9.82 15.28
C GLU A 43 9.78 9.36 15.45
N HIS A 44 10.39 8.86 14.38
CA HIS A 44 11.75 8.32 14.38
C HIS A 44 12.75 9.16 13.57
N ASP A 45 12.35 10.34 13.07
CA ASP A 45 13.15 11.24 12.23
C ASP A 45 13.81 10.54 11.02
N VAL A 46 13.06 9.65 10.36
CA VAL A 46 13.50 8.93 9.16
C VAL A 46 12.68 9.32 7.94
N ASN A 47 13.25 9.17 6.75
CA ASN A 47 12.58 9.52 5.49
C ASN A 47 12.50 8.35 4.49
N HIS A 48 13.01 7.18 4.87
CA HIS A 48 13.04 6.00 4.02
C HIS A 48 12.82 4.71 4.82
N ILE A 49 12.06 3.75 4.28
CA ILE A 49 11.73 2.50 4.96
C ILE A 49 12.96 1.70 5.43
N ASN A 50 14.02 1.67 4.62
CA ASN A 50 15.29 1.04 5.03
C ASN A 50 15.87 1.60 6.34
N GLN A 51 15.73 2.90 6.60
CA GLN A 51 16.17 3.52 7.86
C GLN A 51 15.26 3.07 9.01
N TYR A 52 13.95 3.08 8.79
CA TYR A 52 12.98 2.57 9.77
C TYR A 52 13.22 1.09 10.13
N HIS A 53 13.50 0.24 9.14
CA HIS A 53 13.86 -1.17 9.36
C HIS A 53 15.14 -1.34 10.17
N LYS A 54 16.11 -0.46 9.98
CA LYS A 54 17.33 -0.46 10.80
C LYS A 54 17.00 -0.17 12.27
N LEU A 55 16.18 0.85 12.53
CA LEU A 55 15.71 1.19 13.87
C LEU A 55 14.89 0.07 14.51
N PHE A 56 14.07 -0.63 13.72
CA PHE A 56 13.33 -1.79 14.20
C PHE A 56 14.27 -2.95 14.60
N LYS A 57 15.30 -3.23 13.80
CA LYS A 57 16.32 -4.24 14.13
C LYS A 57 17.15 -3.89 15.37
N GLU A 58 17.34 -2.59 15.61
CA GLU A 58 18.04 -2.07 16.79
C GLU A 58 17.13 -2.00 18.04
N GLY A 59 15.84 -2.31 17.90
CA GLY A 59 14.86 -2.28 18.99
C GLY A 59 14.36 -0.87 19.36
N VAL A 60 14.68 0.15 18.56
CA VAL A 60 14.24 1.54 18.75
C VAL A 60 12.80 1.73 18.25
N ALA A 61 12.49 1.20 17.07
CA ALA A 61 11.11 1.13 16.58
C ALA A 61 10.46 -0.16 17.06
N THR A 62 9.22 -0.08 17.55
CA THR A 62 8.50 -1.22 18.13
C THR A 62 7.55 -1.90 17.14
N GLU A 63 7.13 -1.19 16.10
CA GLU A 63 6.17 -1.70 15.12
C GLU A 63 6.90 -2.18 13.85
N PRO A 64 6.66 -3.43 13.37
CA PRO A 64 7.22 -3.88 12.10
C PRO A 64 6.49 -3.20 10.93
N MET A 65 7.23 -2.81 9.90
CA MET A 65 6.68 -2.16 8.70
C MET A 65 7.01 -2.97 7.44
N PRO A 66 6.17 -3.94 7.01
CA PRO A 66 6.41 -4.70 5.79
C PRO A 66 6.19 -3.83 4.53
N HIS A 67 6.82 -4.20 3.41
CA HIS A 67 6.54 -3.58 2.11
C HIS A 67 5.11 -3.87 1.66
N LEU A 68 4.44 -2.85 1.13
CA LEU A 68 3.11 -2.97 0.55
C LEU A 68 3.21 -3.26 -0.95
N PHE A 69 2.70 -4.41 -1.37
CA PHE A 69 2.61 -4.77 -2.78
C PHE A 69 1.19 -4.61 -3.29
N ILE A 70 1.04 -3.96 -4.45
CA ILE A 70 -0.23 -3.83 -5.15
C ILE A 70 -0.06 -4.52 -6.50
N ILE A 71 -0.89 -5.52 -6.77
CA ILE A 71 -0.85 -6.34 -7.98
C ILE A 71 -2.20 -6.19 -8.68
N SER A 72 -2.16 -5.89 -9.99
CA SER A 72 -3.34 -5.85 -10.86
C SER A 72 -3.11 -6.78 -12.04
N ASP A 73 -4.00 -7.75 -12.22
CA ASP A 73 -3.94 -8.74 -13.32
C ASP A 73 -4.39 -8.11 -14.66
N GLU A 74 -5.40 -7.25 -14.60
CA GLU A 74 -6.07 -6.62 -15.75
C GLU A 74 -5.83 -5.10 -15.77
N PHE A 75 -4.57 -4.69 -15.67
CA PHE A 75 -4.20 -3.27 -15.57
C PHE A 75 -4.73 -2.41 -16.73
N ALA A 76 -4.76 -2.95 -17.94
CA ALA A 76 -5.22 -2.23 -19.13
C ALA A 76 -6.72 -1.91 -19.05
N GLU A 77 -7.53 -2.88 -18.63
CA GLU A 77 -8.98 -2.75 -18.48
C GLU A 77 -9.33 -1.80 -17.33
N LEU A 78 -8.65 -1.95 -16.19
CA LEU A 78 -8.78 -1.02 -15.06
C LEU A 78 -8.49 0.43 -15.46
N LYS A 79 -7.50 0.65 -16.32
CA LYS A 79 -7.15 1.98 -16.83
C LYS A 79 -8.23 2.56 -17.74
N SER A 80 -8.92 1.74 -18.54
CA SER A 80 -10.02 2.20 -19.39
C SER A 80 -11.32 2.43 -18.62
N GLU A 81 -11.66 1.56 -17.66
CA GLU A 81 -12.93 1.62 -16.94
C GLU A 81 -12.90 2.63 -15.79
N GLN A 82 -11.77 2.76 -15.09
CA GLN A 82 -11.62 3.61 -13.91
C GLN A 82 -10.38 4.53 -14.02
N PRO A 83 -10.32 5.44 -15.00
CA PRO A 83 -9.14 6.28 -15.24
C PRO A 83 -8.79 7.20 -14.06
N ASP A 84 -9.79 7.69 -13.32
CA ASP A 84 -9.56 8.59 -12.19
C ASP A 84 -9.00 7.86 -10.97
N PHE A 85 -9.52 6.65 -10.69
CA PHE A 85 -8.90 5.76 -9.71
C PHE A 85 -7.44 5.48 -10.06
N MET A 86 -7.14 5.21 -11.33
CA MET A 86 -5.76 4.94 -11.78
C MET A 86 -4.82 6.13 -11.60
N LYS A 87 -5.28 7.35 -11.91
CA LYS A 87 -4.48 8.57 -11.65
C LYS A 87 -4.15 8.69 -10.16
N GLU A 88 -5.14 8.48 -9.30
CA GLU A 88 -4.98 8.55 -7.85
C GLU A 88 -4.08 7.44 -7.30
N LEU A 89 -4.21 6.21 -7.80
CA LEU A 89 -3.37 5.09 -7.42
C LEU A 89 -1.90 5.35 -7.77
N VAL A 90 -1.62 5.84 -8.98
CA VAL A 90 -0.26 6.19 -9.42
C VAL A 90 0.32 7.33 -8.58
N SER A 91 -0.49 8.36 -8.28
CA SER A 91 -0.08 9.45 -7.38
C SER A 91 0.28 8.93 -5.98
N THR A 92 -0.56 8.03 -5.45
CA THR A 92 -0.37 7.38 -4.14
C THR A 92 0.88 6.51 -4.13
N ALA A 93 1.12 5.70 -5.16
CA ALA A 93 2.32 4.86 -5.29
C ALA A 93 3.61 5.68 -5.37
N ARG A 94 3.58 6.85 -6.02
CA ARG A 94 4.72 7.76 -6.07
C ARG A 94 5.13 8.25 -4.67
N ILE A 95 4.16 8.56 -3.82
CA ILE A 95 4.39 8.92 -2.41
C ILE A 95 4.87 7.68 -1.62
N GLY A 96 4.25 6.53 -1.89
CA GLY A 96 4.57 5.26 -1.25
C GLY A 96 6.01 4.77 -1.46
N ARG A 97 6.68 5.18 -2.55
CA ARG A 97 8.02 4.69 -2.92
C ARG A 97 9.05 4.71 -1.78
N SER A 98 9.12 5.77 -0.97
CA SER A 98 10.05 5.85 0.16
C SER A 98 9.49 5.22 1.44
N LEU A 99 8.17 5.08 1.52
CA LEU A 99 7.42 4.53 2.65
C LEU A 99 7.30 3.00 2.61
N GLY A 100 7.63 2.36 1.48
CA GLY A 100 7.66 0.91 1.30
C GLY A 100 6.44 0.37 0.58
#